data_AF-A0A7H0H2J7-F1
#
_entry.id   AF-A0A7H0H2J7-F1
#
_cell.length_a   1.000
_cell.length_b   1.000
_cell.length_c   1.000
_cell.angle_alpha   90.00
_cell.angle_beta   90.00
_cell.angle_gamma   90.00
#
_symmetry.space_group_name_H-M   'P 1'
#
loop_
_entity.id
_entity.type
_entity.pdbx_description
1 polymer ?
#
loop_
_entity_poly.entity_id
_entity_poly.type
_entity_poly.pdbx_seq_one_letter_code
_entity_poly.pdbx_strand_id
1 'polypeptide(L)'
;MSAGCLDLLHDLLVRVLAKLQHRDGDAGSAIADLGAYAGRVAARELIELKRAERVAMGFPAKPGRCDGVAARIIAHLESDAGPEGPWLVTLFRIMRSYPFSAHHVNGRWPVDGLVIERATYFPGWNGPETVRHDINRVLCVARECAGHEWVFNNLTLPLNSHGVIDELPDDAVEATDVDIDSVVGRLLRADFRRNLASGRSSREALRSAVRAVAGGDEPVPSEGFDEMLAELELEFAGAGGR
;
A
#
# COMPACT_ATOMS: atom_id res chain seq x y z
N MET A 1 4.93 -14.74 -35.44
CA MET A 1 3.61 -15.28 -35.82
C MET A 1 2.57 -14.39 -35.18
N SER A 2 1.76 -13.69 -35.97
CA SER A 2 0.76 -12.74 -35.47
C SER A 2 -0.44 -13.53 -34.94
N ALA A 3 -0.58 -13.69 -33.62
CA ALA A 3 -1.82 -14.16 -33.02
C ALA A 3 -2.93 -13.15 -33.37
N GLY A 4 -4.00 -13.60 -34.02
CA GLY A 4 -5.12 -12.72 -34.34
C GLY A 4 -5.93 -12.39 -33.09
N CYS A 5 -6.69 -11.28 -33.11
CA CYS A 5 -7.65 -10.97 -32.04
C CYS A 5 -8.65 -12.12 -31.77
N LEU A 6 -8.87 -12.99 -32.76
CA LEU A 6 -9.76 -14.14 -32.70
C LEU A 6 -9.13 -15.31 -31.91
N ASP A 7 -7.82 -15.53 -32.03
CA ASP A 7 -7.09 -16.54 -31.24
C ASP A 7 -7.06 -16.13 -29.76
N LEU A 8 -6.81 -14.85 -29.49
CA LEU A 8 -6.80 -14.31 -28.13
C LEU A 8 -8.18 -14.37 -27.47
N LEU A 9 -9.25 -14.13 -28.24
CA LEU A 9 -10.62 -14.31 -27.77
C LEU A 9 -10.93 -15.79 -27.48
N HIS A 10 -10.50 -16.70 -28.35
CA HIS A 10 -10.67 -18.14 -28.16
C HIS A 10 -9.95 -18.62 -26.88
N ASP A 11 -8.69 -18.27 -26.71
CA ASP A 11 -7.89 -18.62 -25.53
C ASP A 11 -8.49 -18.07 -24.24
N LEU A 12 -9.00 -16.83 -24.28
CA LEU A 12 -9.70 -16.22 -23.16
C LEU A 12 -10.96 -17.01 -22.79
N LEU A 13 -11.79 -17.34 -23.79
CA LEU A 13 -13.04 -18.08 -23.57
C LEU A 13 -12.77 -19.48 -23.01
N VAL A 14 -11.78 -20.19 -23.53
CA VAL A 14 -11.40 -21.53 -23.03
C VAL A 14 -10.98 -21.48 -21.56
N ARG A 15 -10.16 -20.50 -21.16
CA ARG A 15 -9.69 -20.36 -19.77
C ARG A 15 -10.80 -19.94 -18.82
N VAL A 16 -11.66 -19.02 -19.25
CA VAL A 16 -12.83 -18.58 -18.48
C VAL A 16 -13.78 -19.77 -18.26
N LEU A 17 -14.12 -20.51 -19.32
CA LEU A 17 -15.00 -21.67 -19.23
C LEU A 17 -14.44 -22.76 -18.30
N ALA A 18 -13.15 -23.08 -18.42
CA ALA A 18 -12.51 -24.06 -17.53
C ALA A 18 -12.61 -23.68 -16.05
N LYS A 19 -12.41 -22.39 -15.71
CA LYS A 19 -12.51 -21.90 -14.33
C LYS A 19 -13.94 -21.81 -13.80
N LEU A 20 -14.89 -21.51 -14.67
CA LEU A 20 -16.31 -21.54 -14.31
C LEU A 20 -16.76 -22.99 -14.05
N GLN A 21 -16.38 -23.93 -14.92
CA GLN A 21 -16.71 -25.37 -14.80
C GLN A 21 -16.08 -26.05 -13.59
N HIS A 22 -14.82 -25.71 -13.25
CA HIS A 22 -14.14 -26.31 -12.11
C HIS A 22 -14.78 -25.95 -10.76
N ARG A 23 -15.47 -24.80 -10.69
CA ARG A 23 -16.14 -24.34 -9.46
C ARG A 23 -17.56 -24.87 -9.30
N ASP A 24 -18.26 -25.16 -10.39
CA ASP A 24 -19.54 -25.89 -10.34
C ASP A 24 -19.37 -27.30 -9.74
N GLY A 25 -18.18 -27.90 -9.86
CA GLY A 25 -17.84 -29.18 -9.24
C GLY A 25 -17.52 -29.13 -7.74
N ASP A 26 -17.30 -27.94 -7.16
CA ASP A 26 -16.76 -27.74 -5.80
C ASP A 26 -17.81 -27.07 -4.86
N ALA A 27 -19.09 -27.35 -5.11
CA ALA A 27 -20.23 -26.57 -4.65
C ALA A 27 -20.36 -26.43 -3.12
N GLY A 28 -20.10 -25.22 -2.63
CA GLY A 28 -20.48 -24.78 -1.27
C GLY A 28 -21.09 -23.36 -1.19
N SER A 29 -21.04 -22.54 -2.24
CA SER A 29 -21.59 -21.17 -2.20
C SER A 29 -22.34 -20.81 -3.50
N ALA A 30 -23.63 -20.50 -3.40
CA ALA A 30 -24.40 -19.96 -4.52
C ALA A 30 -23.84 -18.58 -4.94
N ILE A 31 -23.53 -18.41 -6.23
CA ILE A 31 -23.06 -17.13 -6.77
C ILE A 31 -24.29 -16.25 -7.00
N ALA A 32 -24.41 -15.15 -6.23
CA ALA A 32 -25.55 -14.24 -6.29
C ALA A 32 -25.72 -13.56 -7.66
N ASP A 33 -24.63 -13.31 -8.38
CA ASP A 33 -24.63 -12.75 -9.73
C ASP A 33 -23.57 -13.44 -10.61
N LEU A 34 -24.04 -14.36 -11.44
CA LEU A 34 -23.21 -15.15 -12.34
C LEU A 34 -22.57 -14.29 -13.44
N GLY A 35 -23.28 -13.26 -13.91
CA GLY A 35 -22.79 -12.36 -14.97
C GLY A 35 -21.63 -11.49 -14.48
N ALA A 36 -21.78 -10.87 -13.31
CA ALA A 36 -20.71 -10.11 -12.68
C ALA A 36 -19.50 -10.99 -12.31
N TYR A 37 -19.74 -12.23 -11.88
CA TYR A 37 -18.68 -13.19 -11.62
C TYR A 37 -17.91 -13.57 -12.89
N ALA A 38 -18.62 -13.94 -13.96
CA ALA A 38 -18.01 -14.25 -15.25
C ALA A 38 -17.20 -13.08 -15.81
N GLY A 39 -17.72 -11.84 -15.68
CA GLY A 39 -17.02 -10.62 -16.06
C GLY A 39 -15.69 -10.42 -15.30
N ARG A 40 -15.67 -10.69 -13.98
CA ARG A 40 -14.42 -10.63 -13.18
C ARG A 40 -13.41 -11.70 -13.57
N VAL A 41 -13.88 -12.93 -13.84
CA VAL A 41 -13.01 -14.03 -14.29
C VAL A 41 -12.41 -13.69 -15.66
N ALA A 42 -13.21 -13.19 -16.61
CA ALA A 42 -12.74 -12.77 -17.93
C ALA A 42 -11.72 -11.61 -17.85
N ALA A 43 -11.99 -10.58 -17.05
CA ALA A 43 -11.05 -9.48 -16.86
C ALA A 43 -9.69 -9.94 -16.28
N ARG A 44 -9.73 -10.91 -15.35
CA ARG A 44 -8.52 -11.50 -14.76
C ARG A 44 -7.74 -12.35 -15.77
N GLU A 45 -8.40 -13.21 -16.52
CA GLU A 45 -7.74 -14.07 -17.52
C GLU A 45 -7.13 -13.25 -18.67
N LEU A 46 -7.76 -12.14 -19.05
CA LEU A 46 -7.22 -11.24 -20.05
C LEU A 46 -5.90 -10.60 -19.59
N ILE A 47 -5.78 -10.26 -18.30
CA ILE A 47 -4.54 -9.75 -17.70
C ILE A 47 -3.46 -10.84 -17.71
N GLU A 48 -3.80 -12.07 -17.37
CA GLU A 48 -2.86 -13.20 -17.37
C GLU A 48 -2.38 -13.57 -18.79
N LEU A 49 -3.24 -13.47 -19.81
CA LEU A 49 -2.86 -13.67 -21.21
C LEU A 49 -1.82 -12.64 -21.66
N LYS A 50 -2.06 -11.35 -21.37
CA LYS A 50 -1.09 -10.27 -21.66
C LYS A 50 0.22 -10.43 -20.89
N ARG A 51 0.14 -11.00 -19.68
CA ARG A 51 1.32 -11.29 -18.85
C ARG A 51 2.14 -12.43 -19.45
N ALA A 52 1.49 -13.51 -19.89
CA ALA A 52 2.13 -14.65 -20.54
C ALA A 52 2.79 -14.24 -21.86
N GLU A 53 2.13 -13.40 -22.66
CA GLU A 53 2.68 -12.85 -23.90
C GLU A 53 3.97 -12.04 -23.65
N ARG A 54 3.95 -11.19 -22.62
CA ARG A 54 5.13 -10.40 -22.21
C ARG A 54 6.32 -11.30 -21.80
N VAL A 55 6.05 -12.37 -21.07
CA VAL A 55 7.08 -13.37 -20.68
C VAL A 55 7.59 -14.12 -21.90
N ALA A 56 6.72 -14.49 -22.84
CA ALA A 56 7.11 -15.15 -24.09
C ALA A 56 8.01 -14.26 -24.97
N MET A 57 7.85 -12.94 -24.86
CA MET A 57 8.73 -11.94 -25.49
C MET A 57 10.04 -11.69 -24.73
N GLY A 58 10.32 -12.43 -23.64
CA GLY A 58 11.54 -12.32 -22.84
C GLY A 58 11.55 -11.17 -21.84
N PHE A 59 10.45 -10.44 -21.68
CA PHE A 59 10.33 -9.38 -20.68
C PHE A 59 9.82 -9.95 -19.35
N PRO A 60 10.24 -9.39 -18.20
CA PRO A 60 9.67 -9.79 -16.92
C PRO A 60 8.17 -9.54 -16.89
N ALA A 61 7.44 -10.50 -16.33
CA ALA A 61 6.00 -10.43 -16.18
C ALA A 61 5.62 -9.14 -15.45
N LYS A 62 4.72 -8.32 -16.02
CA LYS A 62 4.22 -7.13 -15.33
C LYS A 62 3.57 -7.60 -14.02
N PRO A 63 4.00 -7.12 -12.84
CA PRO A 63 3.36 -7.52 -11.58
C PRO A 63 1.90 -7.09 -11.62
N GLY A 64 0.98 -8.05 -11.52
CA GLY A 64 -0.42 -7.77 -11.32
C GLY A 64 -0.67 -7.19 -9.92
N ARG A 65 -1.87 -6.64 -9.72
CA ARG A 65 -2.25 -5.99 -8.45
C ARG A 65 -2.18 -6.94 -7.25
N CYS A 66 -2.21 -8.26 -7.49
CA CYS A 66 -2.15 -9.31 -6.47
C CYS A 66 -0.95 -10.27 -6.67
N ASP A 67 0.17 -9.80 -7.25
CA ASP A 67 1.36 -10.63 -7.47
C ASP A 67 2.52 -10.28 -6.56
N GLY A 68 3.48 -11.20 -6.47
CA GLY A 68 4.75 -11.00 -5.77
C GLY A 68 4.57 -10.69 -4.29
N VAL A 69 5.27 -9.66 -3.81
CA VAL A 69 5.23 -9.24 -2.40
C VAL A 69 3.82 -8.89 -1.94
N ALA A 70 3.03 -8.24 -2.80
CA ALA A 70 1.64 -7.90 -2.49
C ALA A 70 0.74 -9.14 -2.33
N ALA A 71 0.99 -10.21 -3.11
CA ALA A 71 0.28 -11.48 -2.97
C ALA A 71 0.55 -12.11 -1.60
N ARG A 72 1.81 -12.08 -1.15
CA ARG A 72 2.21 -12.62 0.16
C ARG A 72 1.56 -11.87 1.32
N ILE A 73 1.52 -10.54 1.23
CA ILE A 73 0.84 -9.70 2.22
C ILE A 73 -0.66 -10.03 2.25
N ILE A 74 -1.32 -10.11 1.09
CA ILE A 74 -2.75 -10.48 1.01
C ILE A 74 -2.99 -11.85 1.66
N ALA A 75 -2.16 -12.85 1.38
CA ALA A 75 -2.29 -14.18 1.97
C ALA A 75 -2.14 -14.17 3.51
N HIS A 76 -1.24 -13.35 4.06
CA HIS A 76 -1.11 -13.18 5.52
C HIS A 76 -2.34 -12.48 6.11
N LEU A 77 -2.83 -11.41 5.47
CA LEU A 77 -4.03 -10.71 5.91
C LEU A 77 -5.27 -11.61 5.88
N GLU A 78 -5.38 -12.52 4.91
CA GLU A 78 -6.49 -13.49 4.81
C GLU A 78 -6.39 -14.59 5.88
N SER A 79 -5.18 -15.04 6.23
CA SER A 79 -4.98 -16.15 7.17
C SER A 79 -5.02 -15.72 8.64
N ASP A 80 -4.43 -14.58 9.00
CA ASP A 80 -4.26 -14.16 10.39
C ASP A 80 -5.44 -13.39 10.97
N ALA A 81 -6.36 -12.90 10.13
CA ALA A 81 -7.40 -11.97 10.55
C ALA A 81 -8.80 -12.57 10.75
N GLY A 82 -8.96 -13.87 10.51
CA GLY A 82 -10.26 -14.54 10.65
C GLY A 82 -11.37 -13.79 9.91
N PRO A 83 -12.48 -13.39 10.57
CA PRO A 83 -13.58 -12.70 9.91
C PRO A 83 -13.20 -11.31 9.36
N GLU A 84 -12.11 -10.70 9.83
CA GLU A 84 -11.62 -9.38 9.37
C GLU A 84 -10.77 -9.44 8.10
N GLY A 85 -10.34 -10.64 7.67
CA GLY A 85 -9.44 -10.83 6.53
C GLY A 85 -9.91 -10.13 5.24
N PRO A 86 -11.17 -10.32 4.79
CA PRO A 86 -11.68 -9.67 3.59
C PRO A 86 -11.60 -8.13 3.65
N TRP A 87 -11.87 -7.54 4.81
CA TRP A 87 -11.76 -6.10 5.02
C TRP A 87 -10.32 -5.63 4.96
N LEU A 88 -9.40 -6.29 5.66
CA LEU A 88 -7.99 -5.89 5.68
C LEU A 88 -7.34 -6.00 4.29
N VAL A 89 -7.73 -6.98 3.48
CA VAL A 89 -7.30 -7.08 2.07
C VAL A 89 -7.83 -5.91 1.25
N THR A 90 -9.09 -5.55 1.42
CA THR A 90 -9.69 -4.39 0.75
C THR A 90 -8.99 -3.10 1.18
N LEU A 91 -8.76 -2.91 2.48
CA LEU A 91 -8.01 -1.79 3.03
C LEU A 91 -6.61 -1.71 2.44
N PHE A 92 -5.86 -2.80 2.40
CA PHE A 92 -4.53 -2.85 1.78
C PHE A 92 -4.57 -2.45 0.29
N ARG A 93 -5.59 -2.90 -0.45
CA ARG A 93 -5.77 -2.53 -1.86
C ARG A 93 -6.09 -1.05 -2.03
N ILE A 94 -6.90 -0.47 -1.14
CA ILE A 94 -7.22 0.96 -1.11
C ILE A 94 -5.96 1.76 -0.80
N MET A 95 -5.22 1.39 0.24
CA MET A 95 -3.97 2.06 0.64
C MET A 95 -2.96 2.12 -0.50
N ARG A 96 -2.87 1.09 -1.34
CA ARG A 96 -1.99 1.07 -2.52
C ARG A 96 -2.47 1.91 -3.69
N SER A 97 -3.78 2.15 -3.83
CA SER A 97 -4.32 2.91 -4.96
C SER A 97 -4.65 4.36 -4.63
N TYR A 98 -4.96 4.67 -3.36
CA TYR A 98 -5.41 5.98 -2.93
C TYR A 98 -4.44 7.13 -3.26
N PRO A 99 -3.11 6.97 -3.10
CA PRO A 99 -2.16 8.02 -3.46
C PRO A 99 -2.22 8.47 -4.92
N PHE A 100 -2.76 7.62 -5.81
CA PHE A 100 -2.90 7.87 -7.24
C PHE A 100 -4.30 8.34 -7.65
N SER A 101 -5.17 8.64 -6.67
CA SER A 101 -6.53 9.12 -6.93
C SER A 101 -6.59 10.64 -7.03
N ALA A 102 -7.56 11.16 -7.79
CA ALA A 102 -7.80 12.60 -7.90
C ALA A 102 -8.23 13.26 -6.57
N HIS A 103 -8.62 12.47 -5.57
CA HIS A 103 -9.06 12.95 -4.25
C HIS A 103 -8.00 12.71 -3.17
N HIS A 104 -6.74 12.47 -3.57
CA HIS A 104 -5.65 12.27 -2.65
C HIS A 104 -5.26 13.56 -1.92
N VAL A 105 -5.16 13.48 -0.60
CA VAL A 105 -4.59 14.52 0.25
C VAL A 105 -3.22 14.05 0.76
N ASN A 106 -2.16 14.75 0.37
CA ASN A 106 -0.79 14.37 0.69
C ASN A 106 -0.60 14.11 2.20
N GLY A 107 -0.02 12.96 2.51
CA GLY A 107 0.34 12.52 3.86
C GLY A 107 -0.84 12.07 4.72
N ARG A 108 -2.06 11.94 4.16
CA ARG A 108 -3.27 11.60 4.94
C ARG A 108 -4.06 10.48 4.31
N TRP A 109 -4.35 9.44 5.09
CA TRP A 109 -5.29 8.40 4.67
C TRP A 109 -6.75 8.93 4.69
N PRO A 110 -7.64 8.45 3.80
CA PRO A 110 -9.02 8.92 3.70
C PRO A 110 -9.89 8.25 4.77
N VAL A 111 -9.61 8.51 6.06
CA VAL A 111 -10.20 7.79 7.20
C VAL A 111 -11.73 7.83 7.16
N ASP A 112 -12.34 8.97 6.86
CA ASP A 112 -13.80 9.10 6.83
C ASP A 112 -14.43 8.22 5.74
N GLY A 113 -13.83 8.18 4.55
CA GLY A 113 -14.26 7.28 3.47
C GLY A 113 -14.07 5.81 3.82
N LEU A 114 -12.98 5.48 4.52
CA LEU A 114 -12.70 4.13 4.99
C LEU A 114 -13.66 3.68 6.10
N VAL A 115 -14.17 4.59 6.94
CA VAL A 115 -15.22 4.27 7.93
C VAL A 115 -16.49 3.80 7.22
N ILE A 116 -16.88 4.49 6.14
CA ILE A 116 -18.05 4.12 5.32
C ILE A 116 -17.82 2.77 4.66
N GLU A 117 -16.65 2.55 4.05
CA GLU A 117 -16.33 1.28 3.41
C GLU A 117 -16.31 0.12 4.43
N ARG A 118 -15.71 0.30 5.61
CA ARG A 118 -15.67 -0.72 6.67
C ARG A 118 -17.06 -1.13 7.11
N ALA A 119 -18.00 -0.20 7.17
CA ALA A 119 -19.38 -0.47 7.55
C ALA A 119 -20.10 -1.44 6.60
N THR A 120 -19.62 -1.59 5.36
CA THR A 120 -20.14 -2.59 4.40
C THR A 120 -19.75 -4.04 4.78
N TYR A 121 -18.63 -4.21 5.50
CA TYR A 121 -18.16 -5.50 6.00
C TYR A 121 -18.69 -5.78 7.42
N PHE A 122 -18.73 -4.75 8.26
CA PHE A 122 -19.12 -4.85 9.67
C PHE A 122 -20.20 -3.81 9.99
N PRO A 123 -21.50 -4.12 9.77
CA PRO A 123 -22.58 -3.23 10.17
C PRO A 123 -22.58 -3.06 11.69
N GLY A 124 -22.28 -1.86 12.18
CA GLY A 124 -22.12 -1.59 13.62
C GLY A 124 -21.15 -0.45 13.93
N TRP A 125 -20.55 -0.47 15.12
CA TRP A 125 -19.66 0.60 15.58
C TRP A 125 -18.36 0.63 14.75
N ASN A 126 -18.30 1.58 13.82
CA ASN A 126 -17.15 1.85 12.96
C ASN A 126 -16.65 3.26 13.27
N GLY A 127 -15.66 3.36 14.16
CA GLY A 127 -15.05 4.64 14.50
C GLY A 127 -13.83 4.93 13.63
N PRO A 128 -13.45 6.21 13.45
CA PRO A 128 -12.17 6.59 12.87
C PRO A 128 -10.98 5.90 13.55
N GLU A 129 -11.04 5.69 14.86
CA GLU A 129 -9.98 5.00 15.61
C GLU A 129 -9.84 3.53 15.22
N THR A 130 -10.95 2.83 14.95
CA THR A 130 -10.92 1.45 14.48
C THR A 130 -10.23 1.36 13.13
N VAL A 131 -10.57 2.26 12.20
CA VAL A 131 -9.92 2.32 10.88
C VAL A 131 -8.44 2.64 11.01
N ARG A 132 -8.05 3.57 11.90
CA ARG A 132 -6.62 3.86 12.15
C ARG A 132 -5.89 2.64 12.72
N HIS A 133 -6.54 1.89 13.60
CA HIS A 133 -6.01 0.62 14.10
C HIS A 133 -5.81 -0.39 12.96
N ASP A 134 -6.82 -0.56 12.10
CA ASP A 134 -6.75 -1.47 10.95
C ASP A 134 -5.64 -1.07 9.96
N ILE A 135 -5.47 0.24 9.70
CA ILE A 135 -4.37 0.76 8.87
C ILE A 135 -3.02 0.38 9.48
N ASN A 136 -2.85 0.59 10.80
CA ASN A 136 -1.61 0.23 11.48
C ASN A 136 -1.36 -1.28 11.41
N ARG A 137 -2.40 -2.10 11.56
CA ARG A 137 -2.30 -3.56 11.42
C ARG A 137 -1.84 -3.97 10.04
N VAL A 138 -2.42 -3.39 8.97
CA VAL A 138 -1.98 -3.64 7.59
C VAL A 138 -0.52 -3.23 7.39
N LEU A 139 -0.10 -2.09 7.93
CA LEU A 139 1.29 -1.64 7.85
C LEU A 139 2.24 -2.59 8.59
N CYS A 140 1.86 -3.09 9.77
CA CYS A 140 2.66 -4.07 10.51
C CYS A 140 2.84 -5.36 9.71
N VAL A 141 1.75 -5.96 9.23
CA VAL A 141 1.80 -7.19 8.41
C VAL A 141 2.62 -6.96 7.14
N ALA A 142 2.48 -5.81 6.50
CA ALA A 142 3.27 -5.46 5.32
C ALA A 142 4.77 -5.37 5.65
N ARG A 143 5.15 -4.74 6.78
CA ARG A 143 6.56 -4.67 7.22
C ARG A 143 7.12 -6.05 7.52
N GLU A 144 6.37 -6.90 8.19
CA GLU A 144 6.77 -8.27 8.51
C GLU A 144 6.96 -9.13 7.26
N CYS A 145 6.07 -8.99 6.27
CA CYS A 145 6.09 -9.79 5.03
C CYS A 145 7.08 -9.29 3.96
N ALA A 146 7.34 -7.98 3.92
CA ALA A 146 8.00 -7.31 2.80
C ALA A 146 9.22 -6.47 3.19
N GLY A 147 9.40 -6.21 4.49
CA GLY A 147 10.40 -5.28 4.98
C GLY A 147 9.92 -3.83 4.93
N HIS A 148 10.61 -3.00 5.72
CA HIS A 148 10.34 -1.58 5.85
C HIS A 148 10.60 -0.80 4.55
N GLU A 149 11.66 -1.15 3.81
CA GLU A 149 11.98 -0.51 2.53
C GLU A 149 10.84 -0.66 1.52
N TRP A 150 10.24 -1.85 1.43
CA TRP A 150 9.11 -2.07 0.53
C TRP A 150 7.90 -1.23 0.94
N VAL A 151 7.57 -1.19 2.24
CA VAL A 151 6.47 -0.38 2.77
C VAL A 151 6.70 1.10 2.53
N PHE A 152 7.94 1.57 2.72
CA PHE A 152 8.32 2.94 2.43
C PHE A 152 8.08 3.27 0.95
N ASN A 153 8.67 2.49 0.03
CA ASN A 153 8.60 2.75 -1.40
C ASN A 153 7.19 2.57 -2.00
N ASN A 154 6.35 1.69 -1.43
CA ASN A 154 5.07 1.30 -2.06
C ASN A 154 3.83 1.86 -1.35
N LEU A 155 3.95 2.35 -0.11
CA LEU A 155 2.83 2.88 0.67
C LEU A 155 3.14 4.28 1.19
N THR A 156 4.25 4.44 1.90
CA THR A 156 4.54 5.69 2.61
C THR A 156 4.97 6.81 1.67
N LEU A 157 5.94 6.57 0.80
CA LEU A 157 6.43 7.57 -0.15
C LEU A 157 5.30 8.01 -1.09
N PRO A 158 4.56 7.11 -1.77
CA PRO A 158 3.44 7.50 -2.63
C PRO A 158 2.41 8.38 -1.94
N LEU A 159 2.04 8.05 -0.69
CA LEU A 159 1.10 8.84 0.12
C LEU A 159 1.60 10.27 0.36
N ASN A 160 2.91 10.49 0.41
CA ASN A 160 3.48 11.81 0.68
C ASN A 160 3.91 12.57 -0.59
N SER A 161 4.11 11.86 -1.70
CA SER A 161 4.72 12.40 -2.93
C SER A 161 3.73 12.64 -4.06
N HIS A 162 2.69 11.82 -4.19
CA HIS A 162 1.67 12.02 -5.22
C HIS A 162 0.59 12.96 -4.69
N GLY A 163 0.02 13.81 -5.54
CA GLY A 163 -1.04 14.76 -5.21
C GLY A 163 -1.72 15.19 -6.50
N VAL A 164 -2.82 15.96 -6.41
CA VAL A 164 -3.56 16.45 -7.57
C VAL A 164 -2.58 16.99 -8.61
N ILE A 165 -2.53 16.34 -9.77
CA ILE A 165 -1.87 16.87 -10.95
C ILE A 165 -2.73 18.07 -11.35
N ASP A 166 -2.31 19.27 -10.94
CA ASP A 166 -2.80 20.48 -11.58
C ASP A 166 -2.49 20.34 -13.08
N GLU A 167 -3.44 20.71 -13.93
CA GLU A 167 -3.32 20.62 -15.39
C GLU A 167 -1.93 21.12 -15.80
N LEU A 168 -1.16 20.24 -16.46
CA LEU A 168 0.18 20.55 -16.96
C LEU A 168 0.11 21.87 -17.74
N PRO A 169 0.71 22.97 -17.26
CA PRO A 169 0.88 24.14 -18.10
C PRO A 169 1.71 23.72 -19.31
N ASP A 170 1.40 24.22 -20.50
CA ASP A 170 2.15 23.92 -21.74
C ASP A 170 3.66 24.27 -21.63
N ASP A 171 4.06 25.02 -20.59
CA ASP A 171 5.42 25.39 -20.24
C ASP A 171 6.04 24.53 -19.11
N ALA A 172 5.57 23.29 -18.89
CA ALA A 172 6.07 22.42 -17.81
C ALA A 172 7.55 22.06 -17.99
N VAL A 173 8.41 22.88 -17.35
CA VAL A 173 9.80 22.57 -17.02
C VAL A 173 9.83 21.27 -16.22
N GLU A 174 10.83 20.43 -16.51
CA GLU A 174 11.12 19.13 -15.90
C GLU A 174 10.54 18.99 -14.49
N ALA A 175 9.72 17.95 -14.29
CA ALA A 175 9.18 17.59 -12.99
C ALA A 175 10.30 17.65 -11.95
N THR A 176 10.20 18.57 -11.00
CA THR A 176 11.11 18.63 -9.86
C THR A 176 11.01 17.30 -9.16
N ASP A 177 12.10 16.52 -9.23
CA ASP A 177 12.25 15.28 -8.48
C ASP A 177 11.76 15.55 -7.06
N VAL A 178 10.76 14.79 -6.63
CA VAL A 178 10.27 14.86 -5.26
C VAL A 178 11.48 14.57 -4.38
N ASP A 179 11.93 15.56 -3.61
CA ASP A 179 13.05 15.43 -2.70
C ASP A 179 12.73 14.35 -1.66
N ILE A 180 13.17 13.13 -1.94
CA ILE A 180 12.95 11.93 -1.12
C ILE A 180 13.54 12.17 0.28
N ASP A 181 14.65 12.89 0.37
CA ASP A 181 15.32 13.20 1.64
C ASP A 181 14.46 14.16 2.49
N SER A 182 13.74 15.09 1.87
CA SER A 182 12.76 15.95 2.55
C SER A 182 11.53 15.17 3.06
N VAL A 183 11.07 14.15 2.34
CA VAL A 183 9.96 13.29 2.80
C VAL A 183 10.41 12.40 3.97
N VAL A 184 11.56 11.74 3.84
CA VAL A 184 12.15 10.92 4.91
C VAL A 184 12.41 11.77 6.15
N GLY A 185 13.00 12.96 5.98
CA GLY A 185 13.27 13.89 7.08
C GLY A 185 11.99 14.33 7.82
N ARG A 186 10.89 14.61 7.10
CA ARG A 186 9.60 14.94 7.73
C ARG A 186 9.02 13.77 8.52
N LEU A 187 9.11 12.55 8.00
CA LEU A 187 8.60 11.35 8.66
C LEU A 187 9.43 11.00 9.90
N LEU A 188 10.76 11.13 9.82
CA LEU A 188 11.66 10.94 10.95
C LEU A 188 11.36 11.93 12.07
N ARG A 189 11.24 13.23 11.75
CA ARG A 189 10.88 14.27 12.73
C ARG A 189 9.51 14.01 13.37
N ALA A 190 8.52 13.61 12.58
CA ALA A 190 7.18 13.31 13.11
C ALA A 190 7.18 12.11 14.07
N ASP A 191 7.90 11.03 13.73
CA ASP A 191 7.98 9.85 14.58
C ASP A 191 8.83 10.08 15.83
N PHE A 192 9.94 10.82 15.69
CA PHE A 192 10.77 11.27 16.81
C PHE A 192 9.95 12.05 17.85
N ARG A 193 9.17 13.05 17.40
CA ARG A 193 8.28 13.83 18.27
C ARG A 193 7.26 12.96 19.02
N ARG A 194 6.65 11.99 18.34
CA ARG A 194 5.68 11.07 18.98
C ARG A 194 6.34 10.23 20.07
N ASN A 195 7.55 9.74 19.82
CA ASN A 195 8.28 8.94 20.80
C ASN A 195 8.72 9.78 22.01
N LEU A 196 9.16 11.03 21.81
CA LEU A 196 9.44 11.97 22.90
C LEU A 196 8.20 12.28 23.73
N ALA A 197 7.06 12.55 23.08
CA ALA A 197 5.79 12.80 23.78
C ALA A 197 5.30 11.57 24.57
N SER A 198 5.77 10.37 24.22
CA SER A 198 5.49 9.12 24.92
C SER A 198 6.46 8.85 26.07
N GLY A 199 7.35 9.79 26.40
CA GLY A 199 8.29 9.71 27.53
C GLY A 199 9.57 8.93 27.25
N ARG A 200 9.87 8.60 25.99
CA ARG A 200 11.13 7.92 25.62
C ARG A 200 12.29 8.90 25.60
N SER A 201 13.49 8.42 25.88
CA SER A 201 14.70 9.24 25.72
C SER A 201 14.93 9.59 24.24
N SER A 202 15.59 10.71 23.96
CA SER A 202 15.86 11.17 22.59
C SER A 202 16.60 10.11 21.76
N ARG A 203 17.56 9.39 22.35
CA ARG A 203 18.29 8.32 21.67
C ARG A 203 17.37 7.15 21.30
N GLU A 204 16.45 6.75 22.18
CA GLU A 204 15.45 5.71 21.89
C GLU A 204 14.40 6.19 20.89
N ALA A 205 13.99 7.45 20.97
CA ALA A 205 13.05 8.07 20.05
C ALA A 205 13.62 8.12 18.63
N LEU A 206 14.88 8.50 18.46
CA LEU A 206 15.55 8.54 17.16
C LEU A 206 15.73 7.13 16.60
N ARG A 207 16.18 6.16 17.41
CA ARG A 207 16.26 4.76 16.97
C ARG A 207 14.90 4.24 16.49
N SER A 208 13.86 4.50 17.27
CA SER A 208 12.50 4.07 16.93
C SER A 208 12.04 4.72 15.62
N ALA A 209 12.34 6.00 15.41
CA ALA A 209 12.02 6.72 14.18
C ALA A 209 12.78 6.19 12.96
N VAL A 210 14.09 5.98 13.08
CA VAL A 210 14.93 5.42 11.99
C VAL A 210 14.46 4.02 11.60
N ARG A 211 14.22 3.15 12.58
CA ARG A 211 13.68 1.81 12.33
C ARG A 211 12.27 1.88 11.72
N ALA A 212 11.40 2.77 12.21
CA ALA A 212 10.03 2.88 11.72
C ALA A 212 9.96 3.40 10.27
N VAL A 213 10.80 4.37 9.91
CA VAL A 213 10.75 5.09 8.62
C VAL A 213 11.69 4.49 7.57
N ALA A 214 12.95 4.24 7.92
CA ALA A 214 13.99 3.80 6.98
C ALA A 214 14.25 2.29 7.03
N GLY A 215 13.79 1.59 8.06
CA GLY A 215 13.98 0.13 8.16
C GLY A 215 15.39 -0.32 8.49
N GLY A 216 16.32 0.61 8.66
CA GLY A 216 17.68 0.32 9.08
C GLY A 216 17.75 -0.05 10.56
N ASP A 217 18.82 -0.76 10.91
CA ASP A 217 19.24 -0.89 12.31
C ASP A 217 19.81 0.44 12.83
N GLU A 218 20.08 0.49 14.14
CA GLU A 218 20.59 1.68 14.83
C GLU A 218 21.69 2.37 14.00
N PRO A 219 21.57 3.68 13.70
CA PRO A 219 22.64 4.38 13.02
C PRO A 219 23.91 4.24 13.86
N VAL A 220 24.97 3.69 13.26
CA VAL A 220 26.26 3.58 13.93
C VAL A 220 26.66 5.01 14.32
N PRO A 221 26.89 5.29 15.62
CA PRO A 221 27.22 6.65 16.04
C PRO A 221 28.49 7.10 15.32
N SER A 222 28.32 7.99 14.35
CA SER A 222 29.40 8.67 13.64
C SER A 222 29.80 9.93 14.41
N GLU A 223 30.97 10.47 14.11
CA GLU A 223 31.26 11.86 14.49
C GLU A 223 30.13 12.75 13.92
N GLY A 224 29.50 13.55 14.78
CA GLY A 224 28.32 14.36 14.46
C GLY A 224 26.96 13.77 14.89
N PHE A 225 26.89 12.51 15.34
CA PHE A 225 25.61 11.91 15.78
C PHE A 225 25.02 12.60 17.02
N ASP A 226 25.85 12.87 18.03
CA ASP A 226 25.41 13.56 19.25
C ASP A 226 25.11 15.05 18.98
N GLU A 227 25.74 15.64 17.96
CA GLU A 227 25.50 17.02 17.50
C GLU A 227 24.15 17.14 16.79
N MET A 228 23.85 16.22 15.87
CA MET A 228 22.54 16.07 15.23
C MET A 228 21.43 15.79 16.26
N LEU A 229 21.70 14.97 17.28
CA LEU A 229 20.75 14.69 18.36
C LEU A 229 20.47 15.96 19.18
N ALA A 230 21.51 16.73 19.50
CA ALA A 230 21.38 17.99 20.22
C ALA A 230 20.64 19.06 19.41
N GLU A 231 20.87 19.14 18.09
CA GLU A 231 20.12 20.03 17.19
C GLU A 231 18.62 19.68 17.15
N LEU A 232 18.27 18.39 17.05
CA LEU A 232 16.88 17.94 17.11
C LEU A 232 16.25 18.22 18.47
N GLU A 233 16.97 17.99 19.56
CA GLU A 233 16.50 18.34 20.92
C GLU A 233 16.23 19.84 21.07
N LEU A 234 17.11 20.70 20.55
CA LEU A 234 16.94 22.15 20.55
C LEU A 234 15.77 22.60 19.68
N GLU A 235 15.61 22.02 18.49
CA GLU A 235 14.49 22.29 17.55
C GLU A 235 13.14 22.02 18.23
N PHE A 236 13.03 20.93 19.01
CA PHE A 236 11.77 20.54 19.64
C PHE A 236 11.58 21.09 21.07
N ALA A 237 12.64 21.44 21.80
CA ALA A 237 12.55 22.15 23.07
C ALA A 237 11.98 23.57 22.90
N GLY A 238 12.27 24.24 21.76
CA GLY A 238 11.72 25.56 21.43
C GLY A 238 10.25 25.56 21.00
N ALA A 239 9.70 24.42 20.58
CA ALA A 239 8.34 24.29 20.05
C ALA A 239 7.26 23.98 21.11
N GLY A 240 7.65 23.77 22.37
CA GLY A 240 6.75 23.47 23.50
C GLY A 240 6.25 24.69 24.28
N GLY A 241 6.57 25.90 23.82
CA GLY A 241 6.22 27.15 24.50
C GLY A 241 5.43 28.11 23.63
N ARG A 242 4.26 27.71 23.11
CA ARG A 242 3.16 28.59 22.68
C ARG A 242 1.82 27.89 22.84
#